data_AF-F9FLF3-F1
#
_entry.id   AF-F9FLF3-F1
#
_cell.length_a   1.000
_cell.length_b   1.000
_cell.length_c   1.000
_cell.angle_alpha   90.00
_cell.angle_beta   90.00
_cell.angle_gamma   90.00
#
_symmetry.space_group_name_H-M   'P 1'
#
loop_
_entity.id
_entity.type
_entity.pdbx_description
1 polymer ?
#
loop_
_entity_poly.entity_id
_entity_poly.type
_entity_poly.pdbx_seq_one_letter_code
_entity_poly.pdbx_strand_id
1 'polypeptide(L)'
;TAVFLVESRQCSWILPLSGTGFSGRSPGLPSWVPQWKPDRMVTALARHITSCGEEDHYPDYRYKSCGDNSSLSDVLFIPDRGQKTLKVYGCCVTKIKLVGPCLPIIDPSSVWEYARELKRWYDDSVYLIHTEVQDPYLNGQEITEAFWRTIIGDREMYQPRPAASSAGQAFRVLEELIRMDWTLLEKLGLVFKRLTNGDFSQIIQIIEIFAQMDDKQIESISGLLSSLQSFEGPHLPTTRFIKDAVACASGRRWGVTESGHMGFVPPRTMPDDLICLIYGTQTPYILRRNVCQASNDLDSTYTLVGECYMHGMMDGEALQSQNKEGWFTLI
;
A
#
# COMPACT_ATOMS: atom_id res chain seq x y z
N THR A 1 24.61 0.79 14.37
CA THR A 1 23.57 -0.22 14.11
C THR A 1 23.34 -0.47 12.64
N ALA A 2 22.87 0.50 11.84
CA ALA A 2 22.56 0.25 10.42
C ALA A 2 23.75 -0.31 9.62
N VAL A 3 24.94 0.28 9.76
CA VAL A 3 26.16 -0.23 9.09
C VAL A 3 26.49 -1.67 9.50
N PHE A 4 26.37 -2.00 10.80
CA PHE A 4 26.59 -3.35 11.30
C PHE A 4 25.60 -4.37 10.68
N LEU A 5 24.33 -4.00 10.53
CA LEU A 5 23.33 -4.86 9.89
C LEU A 5 23.65 -5.06 8.40
N VAL A 6 24.13 -4.03 7.69
CA VAL A 6 24.60 -4.14 6.31
C VAL A 6 25.80 -5.10 6.21
N GLU A 7 26.82 -4.89 7.05
CA GLU A 7 28.03 -5.72 7.11
C GLU A 7 27.69 -7.19 7.47
N SER A 8 26.61 -7.41 8.22
CA SER A 8 26.08 -8.74 8.59
C SER A 8 25.12 -9.35 7.56
N ARG A 9 25.03 -8.78 6.35
CA ARG A 9 24.12 -9.20 5.26
C ARG A 9 22.64 -9.25 5.67
N GLN A 10 22.22 -8.38 6.59
CA GLN A 10 20.83 -8.22 7.02
C GLN A 10 20.14 -7.04 6.31
N CYS A 11 20.54 -6.72 5.08
CA CYS A 11 20.04 -5.56 4.33
C CYS A 11 18.53 -5.60 4.07
N SER A 12 17.97 -6.81 3.96
CA SER A 12 16.52 -7.05 3.83
C SER A 12 15.71 -6.50 5.03
N TRP A 13 16.35 -6.24 6.17
CA TRP A 13 15.71 -5.63 7.34
C TRP A 13 15.79 -4.10 7.35
N ILE A 14 16.73 -3.52 6.60
CA ILE A 14 17.08 -2.10 6.71
C ILE A 14 16.30 -1.28 5.70
N LEU A 15 16.42 -1.60 4.40
CA LEU A 15 15.85 -0.77 3.35
C LEU A 15 14.32 -0.63 3.42
N PRO A 16 13.53 -1.67 3.75
CA PRO A 16 12.07 -1.52 3.90
C PRO A 16 11.66 -0.52 4.98
N LEU A 17 12.51 -0.29 5.98
CA LEU A 17 12.28 0.64 7.10
C LEU A 17 12.97 2.00 6.90
N SER A 18 13.54 2.21 5.72
CA SER A 18 14.34 3.38 5.37
C SER A 18 13.59 4.28 4.40
N GLY A 19 14.22 5.42 4.08
CA GLY A 19 13.73 6.37 3.09
C GLY A 19 13.19 7.66 3.70
N THR A 20 13.08 8.67 2.84
CA THR A 20 12.59 10.02 3.17
C THR A 20 11.12 10.22 2.78
N GLY A 21 10.45 9.17 2.30
CA GLY A 21 9.10 9.19 1.75
C GLY A 21 8.02 9.52 2.77
N PHE A 22 8.25 9.24 4.06
CA PHE A 22 7.31 9.46 5.16
C PHE A 22 7.77 10.61 6.07
N SER A 23 6.84 11.23 6.80
CA SER A 23 7.11 12.39 7.66
C SER A 23 7.73 12.01 9.02
N GLY A 24 8.39 12.96 9.69
CA GLY A 24 8.93 12.77 11.04
C GLY A 24 10.37 12.22 11.12
N ARG A 25 11.06 12.15 9.98
CA ARG A 25 12.45 11.74 9.89
C ARG A 25 13.37 12.74 10.60
N SER A 26 14.32 12.22 11.39
CA SER A 26 15.30 13.05 12.09
C SER A 26 16.23 13.75 11.09
N PRO A 27 16.51 15.06 11.25
CA PRO A 27 17.46 15.78 10.39
C PRO A 27 18.84 15.13 10.39
N GLY A 28 19.50 15.10 9.22
CA GLY A 28 20.88 14.61 9.08
C GLY A 28 21.05 13.09 9.08
N LEU A 29 19.96 12.32 9.14
CA LEU A 29 19.98 10.86 8.99
C LEU A 29 20.00 10.47 7.50
N PRO A 30 21.02 9.74 7.02
CA PRO A 30 21.12 9.28 5.62
C PRO A 30 19.86 8.54 5.19
N SER A 31 19.37 8.73 3.98
CA SER A 31 18.08 8.20 3.52
C SER A 31 17.97 6.67 3.65
N TRP A 32 19.07 5.94 3.49
CA TRP A 32 19.14 4.48 3.62
C TRP A 32 19.15 3.95 5.06
N VAL A 33 19.23 4.83 6.08
CA VAL A 33 19.26 4.43 7.49
C VAL A 33 17.84 4.42 8.08
N PRO A 34 17.38 3.33 8.72
CA PRO A 34 16.07 3.31 9.35
C PRO A 34 15.98 4.28 10.52
N GLN A 35 14.79 4.83 10.74
CA GLN A 35 14.48 5.52 11.98
C GLN A 35 13.87 4.51 12.96
N TRP A 36 14.63 4.16 14.01
CA TRP A 36 14.22 3.18 15.03
C TRP A 36 13.24 3.77 16.05
N LYS A 37 12.11 4.31 15.58
CA LYS A 37 11.08 4.92 16.42
C LYS A 37 9.84 4.01 16.52
N PRO A 38 9.40 3.63 17.74
CA PRO A 38 8.28 2.70 17.92
C PRO A 38 6.93 3.19 17.40
N ASP A 39 6.72 4.51 17.37
CA ASP A 39 5.43 5.15 17.12
C ASP A 39 5.08 5.32 15.64
N ARG A 40 5.99 5.01 14.71
CA ARG A 40 5.83 5.32 13.27
C ARG A 40 6.44 4.32 12.30
N MET A 41 6.59 3.05 12.68
CA MET A 41 6.96 2.04 11.70
C MET A 41 5.77 1.79 10.75
N VAL A 42 5.75 2.47 9.61
CA VAL A 42 4.84 2.16 8.50
C VAL A 42 5.02 0.68 8.17
N THR A 43 3.91 -0.01 7.90
CA THR A 43 3.95 -1.43 7.53
C THR A 43 4.81 -1.60 6.29
N ALA A 44 6.01 -2.15 6.51
CA ALA A 44 6.90 -2.47 5.42
C ALA A 44 6.26 -3.54 4.54
N LEU A 45 6.23 -3.32 3.23
CA LEU A 45 5.72 -4.26 2.23
C LEU A 45 6.51 -5.57 2.27
N ALA A 46 7.84 -5.46 2.40
CA ALA A 46 8.75 -6.60 2.55
C ALA A 46 8.73 -7.24 3.95
N ARG A 47 7.95 -6.70 4.90
CA ARG A 47 7.87 -7.24 6.26
C ARG A 47 6.55 -7.96 6.49
N HIS A 48 6.67 -9.10 7.16
CA HIS A 48 5.56 -9.84 7.74
C HIS A 48 4.62 -8.92 8.54
N ILE A 49 3.33 -8.93 8.24
CA ILE A 49 2.30 -8.34 9.11
C ILE A 49 2.10 -9.32 10.27
N THR A 50 2.98 -9.31 11.27
CA THR A 50 2.65 -9.89 12.59
C THR A 50 1.84 -8.84 13.31
N SER A 51 0.53 -8.81 13.12
CA SER A 51 -0.34 -7.91 13.87
C SER A 51 -1.47 -8.70 14.51
N CYS A 52 -1.27 -8.98 15.78
CA CYS A 52 -2.29 -9.26 16.81
C CYS A 52 -2.88 -10.67 16.85
N GLY A 53 -2.09 -11.64 17.32
CA GLY A 53 -2.58 -12.95 17.80
C GLY A 53 -1.49 -14.03 17.70
N GLU A 54 -1.37 -14.89 18.71
CA GLU A 54 -0.53 -16.10 18.68
C GLU A 54 -1.08 -17.19 17.73
N GLU A 55 -2.25 -16.97 17.11
CA GLU A 55 -3.00 -18.01 16.40
C GLU A 55 -2.80 -18.05 14.87
N ASP A 56 -2.18 -17.04 14.27
CA ASP A 56 -2.13 -16.89 12.81
C ASP A 56 -0.90 -17.62 12.20
N HIS A 57 -0.95 -18.95 12.10
CA HIS A 57 0.06 -19.82 11.45
C HIS A 57 0.02 -19.70 9.92
N TYR A 58 0.37 -18.54 9.35
CA TYR A 58 0.45 -18.36 7.89
C TYR A 58 1.85 -18.66 7.32
N PRO A 59 1.95 -19.08 6.05
CA PRO A 59 3.24 -19.25 5.38
C PRO A 59 4.01 -17.91 5.29
N ASP A 60 5.32 -17.94 5.56
CA ASP A 60 6.24 -16.80 5.34
C ASP A 60 6.22 -16.43 3.85
N TYR A 61 5.50 -15.36 3.50
CA TYR A 61 5.39 -14.87 2.14
C TYR A 61 6.18 -13.58 1.94
N ARG A 62 6.94 -13.52 0.84
CA ARG A 62 7.80 -12.42 0.45
C ARG A 62 7.61 -12.13 -1.04
N TYR A 63 7.56 -10.86 -1.40
CA TYR A 63 7.64 -10.45 -2.81
C TYR A 63 8.99 -10.85 -3.41
N LYS A 64 8.99 -11.05 -4.72
CA LYS A 64 10.14 -11.52 -5.49
C LYS A 64 10.39 -10.59 -6.68
N SER A 65 10.42 -9.28 -6.44
CA SER A 65 10.61 -8.30 -7.53
C SER A 65 11.94 -8.48 -8.29
N CYS A 66 12.94 -9.10 -7.66
CA CYS A 66 14.21 -9.51 -8.28
C CYS A 66 14.20 -10.97 -8.79
N GLY A 67 13.03 -11.60 -8.91
CA GLY A 67 12.86 -13.00 -9.29
C GLY A 67 13.46 -14.00 -8.29
N ASP A 68 13.52 -15.26 -8.71
CA ASP A 68 14.11 -16.38 -7.93
C ASP A 68 15.60 -16.61 -8.26
N ASN A 69 16.26 -15.66 -8.93
CA ASN A 69 17.66 -15.81 -9.31
C ASN A 69 18.58 -15.64 -8.09
N SER A 70 19.22 -16.73 -7.65
CA SER A 70 20.13 -16.75 -6.50
C SER A 70 21.33 -15.81 -6.67
N SER A 71 21.76 -15.51 -7.89
CA SER A 71 22.88 -14.58 -8.12
C SER A 71 22.53 -13.13 -7.76
N LEU A 72 21.24 -12.76 -7.88
CA LEU A 72 20.76 -11.42 -7.53
C LEU A 72 20.51 -11.28 -6.03
N SER A 73 20.26 -12.38 -5.31
CA SER A 73 20.07 -12.35 -3.85
C SER A 73 21.37 -12.16 -3.05
N ASP A 74 22.53 -12.49 -3.63
CA ASP A 74 23.84 -12.44 -2.95
C ASP A 74 24.61 -11.12 -3.13
N VAL A 75 23.98 -10.12 -3.76
CA VAL A 75 24.60 -8.81 -4.02
C VAL A 75 24.93 -8.10 -2.71
N LEU A 76 26.22 -7.77 -2.53
CA LEU A 76 26.71 -7.10 -1.34
C LEU A 76 26.46 -5.59 -1.40
N PHE A 77 25.93 -5.05 -0.32
CA PHE A 77 25.78 -3.61 -0.13
C PHE A 77 27.05 -3.07 0.52
N ILE A 78 27.52 -1.92 0.06
CA ILE A 78 28.81 -1.37 0.49
C ILE A 78 28.57 -0.05 1.24
N PRO A 79 28.62 -0.06 2.59
CA PRO A 79 28.44 1.15 3.38
C PRO A 79 29.75 1.95 3.48
N ASP A 80 29.65 3.28 3.39
CA ASP A 80 30.74 4.20 3.72
C ASP A 80 30.35 5.01 4.97
N ARG A 81 31.04 4.75 6.09
CA ARG A 81 30.78 5.45 7.35
C ARG A 81 31.18 6.93 7.31
N GLY A 82 32.25 7.25 6.58
CA GLY A 82 32.79 8.61 6.50
C GLY A 82 31.90 9.51 5.66
N GLN A 83 31.47 9.02 4.49
CA GLN A 83 30.56 9.74 3.59
C GLN A 83 29.08 9.56 3.96
N LYS A 84 28.78 8.65 4.89
CA LYS A 84 27.42 8.24 5.28
C LYS A 84 26.59 7.69 4.12
N THR A 85 27.24 7.08 3.12
CA THR A 85 26.58 6.55 1.93
C THR A 85 26.44 5.03 1.98
N LEU A 86 25.57 4.52 1.11
CA LEU A 86 25.40 3.08 0.87
C LEU A 86 25.37 2.84 -0.64
N LYS A 87 26.36 2.12 -1.17
CA LYS A 87 26.30 1.64 -2.56
C LYS A 87 25.49 0.36 -2.63
N VAL A 88 24.49 0.37 -3.51
CA VAL A 88 23.64 -0.79 -3.83
C VAL A 88 23.69 -1.03 -5.33
N TYR A 89 23.51 -2.28 -5.76
CA TYR A 89 23.52 -2.65 -7.17
C TYR A 89 22.13 -3.13 -7.60
N GLY A 90 21.75 -2.82 -8.84
CA GLY A 90 20.41 -3.07 -9.33
C GLY A 90 20.18 -2.46 -10.69
N CYS A 91 18.91 -2.29 -11.07
CA CYS A 91 18.55 -1.65 -12.33
C CYS A 91 17.42 -0.62 -12.16
N CYS A 92 17.44 0.41 -13.01
CA CYS A 92 16.32 1.34 -13.15
C CYS A 92 15.31 0.76 -14.13
N VAL A 93 14.06 0.65 -13.73
CA VAL A 93 12.97 0.04 -14.53
C VAL A 93 12.17 1.12 -15.26
N THR A 94 11.74 2.15 -14.54
CA THR A 94 10.83 3.19 -15.07
C THR A 94 10.86 4.41 -14.16
N LYS A 95 10.03 5.41 -14.44
CA LYS A 95 9.84 6.60 -13.60
C LYS A 95 8.39 6.80 -13.20
N ILE A 96 8.19 7.54 -12.12
CA ILE A 96 6.89 8.07 -11.72
C ILE A 96 6.47 9.16 -12.70
N LYS A 97 5.35 8.93 -13.39
CA LYS A 97 4.69 9.91 -14.25
C LYS A 97 3.79 10.81 -13.40
N LEU A 98 2.95 10.21 -12.55
CA LEU A 98 1.94 10.90 -11.76
C LEU A 98 1.82 10.32 -10.36
N VAL A 99 1.43 11.16 -9.41
CA VAL A 99 1.16 10.78 -8.01
C VAL A 99 -0.24 11.23 -7.63
N GLY A 100 -1.06 10.26 -7.22
CA GLY A 100 -2.48 10.42 -6.92
C GLY A 100 -2.82 10.71 -5.46
N PRO A 101 -4.07 10.46 -5.05
CA PRO A 101 -4.52 10.69 -3.69
C PRO A 101 -3.90 9.68 -2.71
N CYS A 102 -3.81 10.06 -1.43
CA CYS A 102 -3.30 9.23 -0.34
C CYS A 102 -4.44 8.45 0.30
N LEU A 103 -4.29 7.14 0.51
CA LEU A 103 -5.26 6.41 1.33
C LEU A 103 -5.15 6.93 2.78
N PRO A 104 -6.25 7.41 3.39
CA PRO A 104 -6.22 7.93 4.75
C PRO A 104 -5.78 6.85 5.74
N ILE A 105 -5.08 7.26 6.78
CA ILE A 105 -4.73 6.38 7.89
C ILE A 105 -5.98 6.26 8.76
N ILE A 106 -6.31 5.03 9.19
CA ILE A 106 -7.45 4.80 10.06
C ILE A 106 -7.30 5.60 11.35
N ASP A 107 -8.23 6.53 11.58
CA ASP A 107 -8.38 7.24 12.84
C ASP A 107 -9.63 6.73 13.58
N PRO A 108 -9.45 5.92 14.64
CA PRO A 108 -10.58 5.38 15.40
C PRO A 108 -11.35 6.45 16.19
N SER A 109 -10.82 7.68 16.32
CA SER A 109 -11.50 8.76 17.04
C SER A 109 -12.71 9.33 16.28
N SER A 110 -12.76 9.17 14.95
CA SER A 110 -13.86 9.65 14.11
C SER A 110 -14.09 8.77 12.88
N VAL A 111 -14.83 7.68 13.07
CA VAL A 111 -15.21 6.73 11.99
C VAL A 111 -15.90 7.43 10.81
N TRP A 112 -16.74 8.43 11.08
CA TRP A 112 -17.48 9.15 10.05
C TRP A 112 -16.60 10.09 9.22
N GLU A 113 -15.59 10.72 9.83
CA GLU A 113 -14.62 11.51 9.08
C GLU A 113 -13.81 10.60 8.16
N TYR A 114 -13.33 9.48 8.70
CA TYR A 114 -12.59 8.48 7.94
C TYR A 114 -13.41 7.93 6.76
N ALA A 115 -14.69 7.63 6.95
CA ALA A 115 -15.57 7.15 5.86
C ALA A 115 -15.74 8.21 4.75
N ARG A 116 -15.89 9.49 5.11
CA ARG A 116 -15.99 10.60 4.15
C ARG A 116 -14.68 10.80 3.39
N GLU A 117 -13.54 10.73 4.07
CA GLU A 117 -12.22 10.77 3.43
C GLU A 117 -11.98 9.59 2.50
N LEU A 118 -12.34 8.38 2.93
CA LEU A 118 -12.23 7.16 2.14
C LEU A 118 -13.08 7.23 0.87
N LYS A 119 -14.29 7.78 0.94
CA LYS A 119 -15.14 7.98 -0.23
C LYS A 119 -14.52 8.96 -1.23
N ARG A 120 -14.05 10.11 -0.76
CA ARG A 120 -13.35 11.08 -1.62
C ARG A 120 -12.12 10.46 -2.26
N TRP A 121 -11.32 9.76 -1.47
CA TRP A 121 -10.16 9.02 -1.96
C TRP A 121 -10.55 8.02 -3.04
N TYR A 122 -11.63 7.26 -2.86
CA TYR A 122 -12.10 6.28 -3.83
C TYR A 122 -12.48 6.94 -5.16
N ASP A 123 -13.32 7.97 -5.10
CA ASP A 123 -13.79 8.71 -6.28
C ASP A 123 -12.60 9.31 -7.06
N ASP A 124 -11.64 9.94 -6.36
CA ASP A 124 -10.42 10.49 -6.95
C ASP A 124 -9.48 9.40 -7.52
N SER A 125 -9.42 8.23 -6.85
CA SER A 125 -8.59 7.10 -7.27
C SER A 125 -9.11 6.47 -8.56
N VAL A 126 -10.42 6.22 -8.63
CA VAL A 126 -11.07 5.70 -9.84
C VAL A 126 -10.87 6.67 -10.99
N TYR A 127 -11.11 7.97 -10.79
CA TYR A 127 -10.89 8.98 -11.81
C TYR A 127 -9.45 8.98 -12.35
N LEU A 128 -8.46 8.99 -11.45
CA LEU A 128 -7.05 8.97 -11.82
C LEU A 128 -6.69 7.71 -12.63
N ILE A 129 -7.03 6.53 -12.12
CA ILE A 129 -6.63 5.27 -12.73
C ILE A 129 -7.30 5.07 -14.08
N HIS A 130 -8.61 5.31 -14.19
CA HIS A 130 -9.31 5.18 -15.48
C HIS A 130 -8.88 6.22 -16.53
N THR A 131 -8.30 7.34 -16.11
CA THR A 131 -7.79 8.36 -17.04
C THR A 131 -6.36 8.05 -17.49
N GLU A 132 -5.51 7.57 -16.59
CA GLU A 132 -4.06 7.51 -16.79
C GLU A 132 -3.53 6.11 -17.12
N VAL A 133 -4.34 5.07 -16.88
CA VAL A 133 -3.97 3.68 -17.07
C VAL A 133 -4.83 3.07 -18.18
N GLN A 134 -4.20 2.32 -19.07
CA GLN A 134 -4.88 1.65 -20.17
C GLN A 134 -5.80 0.52 -19.69
N ASP A 135 -6.85 0.25 -20.45
CA ASP A 135 -7.76 -0.88 -20.28
C ASP A 135 -7.88 -1.65 -21.61
N PRO A 136 -7.51 -2.95 -21.69
CA PRO A 136 -7.05 -3.80 -20.58
C PRO A 136 -5.68 -3.36 -20.01
N TYR A 137 -5.47 -3.68 -18.73
CA TYR A 137 -4.21 -3.45 -18.04
C TYR A 137 -3.06 -4.24 -18.69
N LEU A 138 -1.82 -3.90 -18.35
CA LEU A 138 -0.60 -4.40 -19.02
C LEU A 138 -0.47 -5.93 -19.05
N ASN A 139 -1.02 -6.63 -18.06
CA ASN A 139 -1.03 -8.09 -17.96
C ASN A 139 -2.31 -8.73 -18.54
N GLY A 140 -3.15 -7.97 -19.24
CA GLY A 140 -4.40 -8.42 -19.84
C GLY A 140 -5.63 -8.41 -18.92
N GLN A 141 -5.47 -8.04 -17.64
CA GLN A 141 -6.60 -7.91 -16.72
C GLN A 141 -7.47 -6.70 -17.07
N GLU A 142 -8.78 -6.79 -16.79
CA GLU A 142 -9.64 -5.61 -16.76
C GLU A 142 -9.10 -4.62 -15.72
N ILE A 143 -9.23 -3.32 -16.00
CA ILE A 143 -8.70 -2.28 -15.11
C ILE A 143 -9.26 -2.35 -13.69
N THR A 144 -10.54 -2.74 -13.52
CA THR A 144 -11.17 -2.93 -12.21
C THR A 144 -10.55 -4.08 -11.43
N GLU A 145 -10.19 -5.18 -12.10
CA GLU A 145 -9.51 -6.33 -11.49
C GLU A 145 -8.12 -5.93 -10.99
N ALA A 146 -7.35 -5.25 -11.85
CA ALA A 146 -6.02 -4.75 -11.50
C ALA A 146 -6.10 -3.71 -10.36
N PHE A 147 -7.16 -2.89 -10.31
CA PHE A 147 -7.36 -1.83 -9.31
C PHE A 147 -7.48 -2.42 -7.89
N TRP A 148 -8.40 -3.37 -7.68
CA TRP A 148 -8.58 -3.96 -6.34
C TRP A 148 -7.40 -4.82 -5.93
N ARG A 149 -6.76 -5.53 -6.88
CA ARG A 149 -5.51 -6.26 -6.63
C ARG A 149 -4.42 -5.32 -6.16
N THR A 150 -4.32 -4.13 -6.75
CA THR A 150 -3.33 -3.13 -6.34
C THR A 150 -3.57 -2.64 -4.91
N ILE A 151 -4.84 -2.42 -4.53
CA ILE A 151 -5.22 -2.02 -3.15
C ILE A 151 -4.68 -2.99 -2.11
N ILE A 152 -4.81 -4.31 -2.34
CA ILE A 152 -4.40 -5.33 -1.36
C ILE A 152 -2.97 -5.85 -1.55
N GLY A 153 -2.23 -5.31 -2.52
CA GLY A 153 -0.90 -5.83 -2.88
C GLY A 153 -0.96 -7.20 -3.56
N ASP A 154 -2.11 -7.55 -4.12
CA ASP A 154 -2.45 -8.82 -4.78
C ASP A 154 -2.27 -10.05 -3.86
N ARG A 155 -2.52 -9.86 -2.55
CA ARG A 155 -2.37 -10.86 -1.47
C ARG A 155 -3.71 -11.53 -1.13
N GLU A 156 -3.68 -12.81 -0.73
CA GLU A 156 -4.83 -13.53 -0.15
C GLU A 156 -4.40 -14.56 0.91
N MET A 157 -5.33 -14.93 1.80
CA MET A 157 -5.13 -15.66 3.08
C MET A 157 -4.70 -17.14 2.95
N TYR A 158 -4.85 -17.78 1.78
CA TYR A 158 -4.61 -19.23 1.65
C TYR A 158 -3.78 -19.64 0.43
N GLN A 159 -3.61 -18.74 -0.55
CA GLN A 159 -2.68 -18.91 -1.65
C GLN A 159 -1.63 -17.81 -1.55
N PRO A 160 -0.33 -18.14 -1.62
CA PRO A 160 0.66 -17.12 -1.93
C PRO A 160 0.27 -16.54 -3.30
N ARG A 161 0.49 -15.24 -3.47
CA ARG A 161 0.08 -14.47 -4.65
C ARG A 161 0.18 -15.23 -5.99
N PRO A 162 -0.69 -14.92 -6.96
CA PRO A 162 -1.66 -13.82 -6.96
C PRO A 162 -2.91 -14.10 -6.12
N ALA A 163 -3.62 -13.06 -5.68
CA ALA A 163 -4.91 -13.24 -5.03
C ALA A 163 -5.90 -13.96 -5.98
N ALA A 164 -6.78 -14.82 -5.48
CA ALA A 164 -7.83 -15.37 -6.34
C ALA A 164 -8.79 -14.26 -6.76
N SER A 165 -9.35 -14.35 -7.97
CA SER A 165 -10.37 -13.38 -8.44
C SER A 165 -11.62 -13.34 -7.55
N SER A 166 -11.85 -14.35 -6.71
CA SER A 166 -12.89 -14.34 -5.67
C SER A 166 -12.69 -13.23 -4.64
N ALA A 167 -11.45 -12.80 -4.37
CA ALA A 167 -11.18 -11.68 -3.47
C ALA A 167 -11.81 -10.36 -3.95
N GLY A 168 -12.03 -10.22 -5.27
CA GLY A 168 -12.78 -9.10 -5.86
C GLY A 168 -14.25 -9.04 -5.40
N GLN A 169 -14.83 -10.10 -4.85
CA GLN A 169 -16.16 -10.05 -4.22
C GLN A 169 -16.16 -9.16 -2.97
N ALA A 170 -15.11 -9.23 -2.15
CA ALA A 170 -14.97 -8.37 -0.97
C ALA A 170 -14.82 -6.90 -1.38
N PHE A 171 -14.07 -6.64 -2.45
CA PHE A 171 -13.95 -5.29 -3.02
C PHE A 171 -15.31 -4.73 -3.47
N ARG A 172 -16.13 -5.52 -4.17
CA ARG A 172 -17.48 -5.09 -4.60
C ARG A 172 -18.37 -4.68 -3.42
N VAL A 173 -18.35 -5.44 -2.33
CA VAL A 173 -19.08 -5.08 -1.11
C VAL A 173 -18.57 -3.75 -0.53
N LEU A 174 -17.25 -3.55 -0.50
CA LEU A 174 -16.66 -2.30 -0.02
C LEU A 174 -16.95 -1.12 -0.94
N GLU A 175 -16.97 -1.33 -2.25
CA GLU A 175 -17.34 -0.31 -3.24
C GLU A 175 -18.78 0.16 -3.03
N GLU A 176 -19.72 -0.77 -2.85
CA GLU A 176 -21.11 -0.42 -2.54
C GLU A 176 -21.21 0.38 -1.24
N LEU A 177 -20.52 -0.07 -0.18
CA LEU A 177 -20.43 0.66 1.09
C LEU A 177 -19.86 2.07 0.91
N ILE A 178 -18.80 2.24 0.11
CA ILE A 178 -18.19 3.55 -0.15
C ILE A 178 -19.15 4.48 -0.91
N ARG A 179 -19.94 3.93 -1.84
CA ARG A 179 -20.92 4.68 -2.64
C ARG A 179 -22.18 5.08 -1.88
N MET A 180 -22.50 4.41 -0.77
CA MET A 180 -23.66 4.75 0.04
C MET A 180 -23.65 6.22 0.48
N ASP A 181 -24.83 6.83 0.51
CA ASP A 181 -25.00 8.14 1.11
C ASP A 181 -25.02 8.01 2.63
N TRP A 182 -23.84 8.14 3.23
CA TRP A 182 -23.64 8.07 4.67
C TRP A 182 -24.32 9.22 5.45
N THR A 183 -24.75 10.30 4.79
CA THR A 183 -25.52 11.37 5.47
C THR A 183 -26.90 10.89 5.93
N LEU A 184 -27.45 9.86 5.27
CA LEU A 184 -28.66 9.16 5.70
C LEU A 184 -28.41 8.37 7.00
N LEU A 185 -27.21 7.80 7.14
CA LEU A 185 -26.79 7.02 8.31
C LEU A 185 -26.31 7.91 9.48
N GLU A 186 -25.79 9.11 9.20
CA GLU A 186 -25.41 10.10 10.22
C GLU A 186 -26.63 10.60 11.02
N LYS A 187 -27.79 10.76 10.34
CA LYS A 187 -29.09 10.99 11.00
C LYS A 187 -29.50 9.82 11.90
N LEU A 188 -29.10 8.59 11.56
CA LEU A 188 -29.33 7.38 12.37
C LEU A 188 -28.32 7.22 13.52
N GLY A 189 -27.15 7.88 13.45
CA GLY A 189 -26.05 7.75 14.42
C GLY A 189 -26.40 8.20 15.86
N LEU A 190 -27.33 9.14 16.02
CA LEU A 190 -27.87 9.50 17.35
C LEU A 190 -28.71 8.37 17.98
N VAL A 191 -29.31 7.50 17.15
CA VAL A 191 -30.15 6.37 17.57
C VAL A 191 -29.27 5.17 17.95
N PHE A 192 -28.25 4.85 17.15
CA PHE A 192 -27.33 3.74 17.44
C PHE A 192 -26.44 3.97 18.66
N LYS A 193 -26.00 5.22 18.91
CA LYS A 193 -25.24 5.59 20.11
C LYS A 193 -26.04 5.45 21.42
N ARG A 194 -27.38 5.45 21.33
CA ARG A 194 -28.29 5.20 22.47
C ARG A 194 -28.60 3.71 22.67
N LEU A 195 -28.67 2.94 21.58
CA LEU A 195 -28.81 1.47 21.63
C LEU A 195 -27.61 0.79 22.31
N THR A 196 -26.39 1.29 22.09
CA THR A 196 -25.19 0.79 22.79
C THR A 196 -25.21 1.04 24.31
N ASN A 197 -26.12 1.89 24.80
CA ASN A 197 -26.33 2.17 26.23
C ASN A 197 -27.53 1.42 26.84
N GLY A 198 -28.19 0.51 26.10
CA GLY A 198 -29.16 -0.44 26.65
C GLY A 198 -30.60 0.04 26.84
N ASP A 199 -31.01 1.18 26.26
CA ASP A 199 -32.40 1.66 26.31
C ASP A 199 -33.17 1.30 25.02
N PHE A 200 -34.03 0.28 25.09
CA PHE A 200 -34.80 -0.27 23.96
C PHE A 200 -36.19 0.38 23.78
N SER A 201 -36.52 1.43 24.55
CA SER A 201 -37.84 2.08 24.50
C SER A 201 -38.12 2.89 23.22
N GLN A 202 -37.12 3.08 22.34
CA GLN A 202 -37.21 3.91 21.12
C GLN A 202 -37.34 3.11 19.81
N ILE A 203 -37.62 1.80 19.86
CA ILE A 203 -37.84 0.94 18.67
C ILE A 203 -38.91 1.53 17.70
N ILE A 204 -39.89 2.28 18.21
CA ILE A 204 -40.93 2.95 17.42
C ILE A 204 -40.36 4.04 16.48
N GLN A 205 -39.28 4.74 16.86
CA GLN A 205 -38.67 5.77 16.01
C GLN A 205 -37.87 5.18 14.84
N ILE A 206 -37.32 3.98 15.00
CA ILE A 206 -36.65 3.25 13.92
C ILE A 206 -37.67 2.86 12.84
N ILE A 207 -38.89 2.48 13.24
CA ILE A 207 -40.00 2.12 12.35
C ILE A 207 -40.51 3.35 11.56
N GLU A 208 -40.60 4.52 12.18
CA GLU A 208 -40.99 5.77 11.50
C GLU A 208 -39.95 6.27 10.50
N ILE A 209 -38.66 5.95 10.71
CA ILE A 209 -37.56 6.33 9.81
C ILE A 209 -37.45 5.38 8.63
N PHE A 210 -37.65 4.07 8.83
CA PHE A 210 -37.80 3.11 7.73
C PHE A 210 -39.04 3.44 6.87
N ALA A 211 -40.10 4.03 7.45
CA ALA A 211 -41.28 4.46 6.70
C ALA A 211 -41.06 5.68 5.78
N GLN A 212 -39.92 6.37 5.86
CA GLN A 212 -39.57 7.50 4.98
C GLN A 212 -38.58 7.14 3.86
N MET A 213 -38.07 5.91 3.84
CA MET A 213 -37.18 5.41 2.81
C MET A 213 -37.99 4.78 1.67
N ASP A 214 -37.47 4.81 0.44
CA ASP A 214 -38.05 4.02 -0.63
C ASP A 214 -37.68 2.53 -0.47
N ASP A 215 -38.52 1.64 -1.02
CA ASP A 215 -38.34 0.19 -0.87
C ASP A 215 -36.97 -0.29 -1.37
N LYS A 216 -36.36 0.39 -2.35
CA LYS A 216 -35.03 0.05 -2.87
C LYS A 216 -33.92 0.37 -1.87
N GLN A 217 -34.02 1.46 -1.13
CA GLN A 217 -33.07 1.84 -0.08
C GLN A 217 -33.15 0.88 1.12
N ILE A 218 -34.36 0.49 1.51
CA ILE A 218 -34.59 -0.47 2.60
C ILE A 218 -34.05 -1.86 2.22
N GLU A 219 -34.33 -2.31 1.00
CA GLU A 219 -33.85 -3.60 0.49
C GLU A 219 -32.33 -3.62 0.34
N SER A 220 -31.71 -2.50 -0.08
CA SER A 220 -30.24 -2.39 -0.19
C SER A 220 -29.56 -2.40 1.19
N ILE A 221 -30.08 -1.67 2.17
CA ILE A 221 -29.53 -1.64 3.55
C ILE A 221 -29.81 -2.98 4.27
N SER A 222 -31.00 -3.57 4.09
CA SER A 222 -31.33 -4.89 4.63
C SER A 222 -30.50 -6.00 3.98
N GLY A 223 -30.26 -5.93 2.67
CA GLY A 223 -29.39 -6.85 1.95
C GLY A 223 -27.93 -6.74 2.39
N LEU A 224 -27.44 -5.52 2.63
CA LEU A 224 -26.11 -5.26 3.19
C LEU A 224 -25.99 -5.76 4.64
N LEU A 225 -26.95 -5.46 5.51
CA LEU A 225 -26.97 -5.94 6.90
C LEU A 225 -27.12 -7.45 6.97
N SER A 226 -27.90 -8.08 6.09
CA SER A 226 -28.02 -9.54 5.98
C SER A 226 -26.73 -10.18 5.42
N SER A 227 -26.05 -9.48 4.49
CA SER A 227 -24.72 -9.82 4.00
C SER A 227 -23.60 -9.47 4.99
N LEU A 228 -23.91 -8.82 6.11
CA LEU A 228 -22.98 -8.59 7.23
C LEU A 228 -23.29 -9.57 8.39
N GLN A 229 -24.55 -9.99 8.55
CA GLN A 229 -25.01 -10.97 9.53
C GLN A 229 -24.72 -12.42 9.12
N SER A 230 -24.76 -12.75 7.82
CA SER A 230 -24.31 -14.06 7.31
C SER A 230 -22.79 -14.27 7.40
N PHE A 231 -22.08 -13.28 7.95
CA PHE A 231 -20.63 -13.16 8.02
C PHE A 231 -20.11 -13.16 9.49
N GLU A 232 -20.93 -13.60 10.45
CA GLU A 232 -20.50 -13.79 11.85
C GLU A 232 -19.52 -14.97 11.98
N GLY A 233 -18.23 -14.66 12.14
CA GLY A 233 -17.16 -15.60 12.47
C GLY A 233 -15.77 -14.94 12.49
N PRO A 234 -14.78 -15.48 13.24
CA PRO A 234 -13.49 -14.82 13.51
C PRO A 234 -12.53 -14.68 12.31
N HIS A 235 -12.86 -15.19 11.12
CA HIS A 235 -11.96 -15.23 9.95
C HIS A 235 -12.66 -14.83 8.64
N LEU A 236 -12.95 -13.54 8.47
CA LEU A 236 -13.70 -13.03 7.32
C LEU A 236 -12.83 -12.63 6.11
N PRO A 237 -13.21 -12.99 4.87
CA PRO A 237 -12.58 -12.48 3.64
C PRO A 237 -12.54 -10.94 3.57
N THR A 238 -13.62 -10.25 3.97
CA THR A 238 -13.71 -8.78 3.96
C THR A 238 -12.80 -8.13 5.00
N THR A 239 -12.78 -8.66 6.23
CA THR A 239 -11.87 -8.20 7.29
C THR A 239 -10.41 -8.35 6.86
N ARG A 240 -10.08 -9.45 6.17
CA ARG A 240 -8.74 -9.67 5.64
C ARG A 240 -8.40 -8.74 4.47
N PHE A 241 -9.34 -8.55 3.53
CA PHE A 241 -9.17 -7.57 2.45
C PHE A 241 -8.81 -6.19 3.02
N ILE A 242 -9.52 -5.75 4.07
CA ILE A 242 -9.21 -4.50 4.77
C ILE A 242 -7.80 -4.55 5.40
N LYS A 243 -7.41 -5.64 6.07
CA LYS A 243 -6.06 -5.78 6.65
C LYS A 243 -4.96 -5.69 5.57
N ASP A 244 -5.14 -6.35 4.43
CA ASP A 244 -4.18 -6.32 3.33
C ASP A 244 -4.15 -4.96 2.63
N ALA A 245 -5.33 -4.31 2.48
CA ALA A 245 -5.43 -2.93 2.02
C ALA A 245 -4.69 -1.96 2.96
N VAL A 246 -4.86 -2.10 4.27
CA VAL A 246 -4.15 -1.28 5.26
C VAL A 246 -2.65 -1.49 5.15
N ALA A 247 -2.19 -2.74 5.03
CA ALA A 247 -0.76 -3.04 4.95
C ALA A 247 -0.11 -2.57 3.64
N CYS A 248 -0.83 -2.62 2.52
CA CYS A 248 -0.32 -2.22 1.22
C CYS A 248 -0.45 -0.71 0.97
N ALA A 249 -1.61 -0.13 1.27
CA ALA A 249 -1.99 1.20 0.78
C ALA A 249 -2.06 2.28 1.86
N SER A 250 -2.27 1.94 3.15
CA SER A 250 -2.50 2.96 4.19
C SER A 250 -1.33 3.93 4.34
N GLY A 251 -1.62 5.23 4.28
CA GLY A 251 -0.62 6.29 4.33
C GLY A 251 0.28 6.39 3.11
N ARG A 252 0.03 5.59 2.06
CA ARG A 252 0.69 5.67 0.75
C ARG A 252 -0.23 6.37 -0.25
N ARG A 253 0.39 6.88 -1.33
CA ARG A 253 -0.31 7.53 -2.45
C ARG A 253 -0.37 6.59 -3.63
N TRP A 254 -1.39 6.73 -4.47
CA TRP A 254 -1.36 6.15 -5.81
C TRP A 254 -0.16 6.70 -6.59
N GLY A 255 0.47 5.85 -7.39
CA GLY A 255 1.50 6.22 -8.34
C GLY A 255 1.22 5.56 -9.69
N VAL A 256 1.40 6.33 -10.77
CA VAL A 256 1.35 5.82 -12.15
C VAL A 256 2.71 6.07 -12.79
N THR A 257 3.25 5.07 -13.49
CA THR A 257 4.57 5.13 -14.13
C THR A 257 4.48 5.58 -15.59
N GLU A 258 5.60 6.01 -16.16
CA GLU A 258 5.70 6.27 -17.61
C GLU A 258 5.39 5.01 -18.44
N SER A 259 5.71 3.84 -17.88
CA SER A 259 5.41 2.54 -18.48
C SER A 259 3.95 2.06 -18.30
N GLY A 260 3.06 2.88 -17.73
CA GLY A 260 1.63 2.56 -17.57
C GLY A 260 1.27 1.69 -16.36
N HIS A 261 2.24 1.29 -15.53
CA HIS A 261 1.99 0.55 -14.30
C HIS A 261 1.37 1.46 -13.22
N MET A 262 0.44 0.91 -12.44
CA MET A 262 -0.12 1.56 -11.24
C MET A 262 0.33 0.88 -9.95
N GLY A 263 0.28 1.63 -8.85
CA GLY A 263 0.76 1.13 -7.57
C GLY A 263 0.60 2.10 -6.40
N PHE A 264 1.14 1.68 -5.24
CA PHE A 264 1.22 2.50 -4.04
C PHE A 264 2.66 2.89 -3.72
N VAL A 265 2.88 4.18 -3.55
CA VAL A 265 4.19 4.81 -3.38
C VAL A 265 4.23 5.61 -2.06
N PRO A 266 5.41 5.82 -1.45
CA PRO A 266 5.54 6.67 -0.27
C PRO A 266 4.95 8.07 -0.50
N PRO A 267 4.38 8.73 0.53
CA PRO A 267 3.58 9.95 0.33
C PRO A 267 4.37 11.16 -0.20
N ARG A 268 5.69 11.21 -0.01
CA ARG A 268 6.58 12.25 -0.56
C ARG A 268 7.21 11.89 -1.91
N THR A 269 6.72 10.85 -2.58
CA THR A 269 7.07 10.54 -3.98
C THR A 269 6.65 11.69 -4.89
N MET A 270 7.43 11.94 -5.93
CA MET A 270 7.24 13.01 -6.90
C MET A 270 7.33 12.44 -8.32
N PRO A 271 6.71 13.10 -9.31
CA PRO A 271 7.04 12.87 -10.72
C PRO A 271 8.56 12.91 -10.95
N ASP A 272 9.03 12.15 -11.93
CA ASP A 272 10.44 11.92 -12.28
C ASP A 272 11.27 11.10 -11.26
N ASP A 273 10.71 10.74 -10.11
CA ASP A 273 11.37 9.76 -9.23
C ASP A 273 11.52 8.41 -9.96
N LEU A 274 12.67 7.76 -9.77
CA LEU A 274 13.00 6.51 -10.43
C LEU A 274 12.42 5.34 -9.64
N ILE A 275 11.86 4.35 -10.35
CA ILE A 275 11.58 3.04 -9.78
C ILE A 275 12.73 2.11 -10.16
N CYS A 276 13.41 1.60 -9.14
CA CYS A 276 14.56 0.72 -9.28
C CYS A 276 14.32 -0.62 -8.57
N LEU A 277 14.81 -1.69 -9.18
CA LEU A 277 15.01 -2.96 -8.49
C LEU A 277 16.39 -2.90 -7.83
N ILE A 278 16.43 -3.02 -6.51
CA ILE A 278 17.69 -3.16 -5.76
C ILE A 278 17.89 -4.65 -5.55
N TYR A 279 18.93 -5.22 -6.15
CA TYR A 279 19.18 -6.66 -6.02
C TYR A 279 19.48 -7.02 -4.56
N GLY A 280 19.04 -8.20 -4.13
CA GLY A 280 19.06 -8.62 -2.72
C GLY A 280 17.85 -8.14 -1.89
N THR A 281 16.86 -7.51 -2.53
CA THR A 281 15.63 -7.04 -1.86
C THR A 281 14.37 -7.70 -2.45
N GLN A 282 13.24 -7.50 -1.77
CA GLN A 282 11.97 -8.17 -2.10
C GLN A 282 11.05 -7.28 -2.96
N THR A 283 11.16 -5.96 -2.82
CA THR A 283 10.23 -4.97 -3.39
C THR A 283 10.97 -3.97 -4.28
N PRO A 284 10.30 -3.34 -5.25
CA PRO A 284 10.84 -2.19 -5.96
C PRO A 284 11.00 -0.99 -5.01
N TYR A 285 12.00 -0.16 -5.28
CA TYR A 285 12.31 1.04 -4.51
C TYR A 285 12.24 2.30 -5.35
N ILE A 286 11.83 3.39 -4.71
CA ILE A 286 11.82 4.71 -5.31
C ILE A 286 13.10 5.45 -4.93
N LEU A 287 13.88 5.83 -5.95
CA LEU A 287 15.11 6.60 -5.84
C LEU A 287 14.93 7.97 -6.49
N ARG A 288 15.26 9.03 -5.75
CA ARG A 288 15.31 10.39 -6.27
C ARG A 288 16.73 10.77 -6.61
N ARG A 289 17.01 11.11 -7.86
CA ARG A 289 18.34 11.56 -8.29
C ARG A 289 18.65 12.93 -7.70
N ASN A 290 19.82 13.09 -7.10
CA ASN A 290 20.31 14.39 -6.67
C ASN A 290 21.17 15.00 -7.80
N VAL A 291 20.76 16.16 -8.31
CA VAL A 291 21.52 16.89 -9.32
C VAL A 291 22.47 17.84 -8.59
N CYS A 292 23.71 17.40 -8.31
CA CYS A 292 24.74 18.31 -7.84
C CYS A 292 25.40 19.01 -9.04
N GLN A 293 25.41 20.34 -9.06
CA GLN A 293 25.93 21.18 -10.16
C GLN A 293 27.46 21.36 -10.15
N ALA A 294 28.24 20.51 -9.46
CA ALA A 294 29.67 20.76 -9.34
C ALA A 294 30.51 19.48 -9.42
N SER A 295 31.52 19.59 -10.29
CA SER A 295 32.72 18.76 -10.43
C SER A 295 32.58 17.37 -11.06
N ASN A 296 33.60 17.04 -11.84
CA ASN A 296 33.79 15.88 -12.71
C ASN A 296 33.89 14.52 -11.97
N ASP A 297 33.06 14.28 -10.95
CA ASP A 297 32.98 12.97 -10.30
C ASP A 297 31.83 12.13 -10.87
N LEU A 298 32.19 10.93 -11.27
CA LEU A 298 31.50 10.02 -12.17
C LEU A 298 30.24 9.32 -11.63
N ASP A 299 29.80 9.57 -10.39
CA ASP A 299 28.67 8.84 -9.79
C ASP A 299 27.54 9.79 -9.33
N SER A 300 26.38 9.70 -9.99
CA SER A 300 25.16 10.37 -9.50
C SER A 300 24.76 9.78 -8.14
N THR A 301 24.44 10.63 -7.16
CA THR A 301 23.91 10.19 -5.87
C THR A 301 22.38 10.19 -5.88
N TYR A 302 21.80 9.38 -5.00
CA TYR A 302 20.36 9.20 -4.91
C TYR A 302 19.88 9.30 -3.46
N THR A 303 18.71 9.91 -3.30
CA THR A 303 17.94 9.87 -2.06
C THR A 303 16.96 8.71 -2.15
N LEU A 304 17.02 7.78 -1.20
CA LEU A 304 16.02 6.72 -1.05
C LEU A 304 14.70 7.34 -0.58
N VAL A 305 13.65 7.25 -1.39
CA VAL A 305 12.31 7.69 -0.99
C VAL A 305 11.63 6.59 -0.18
N GLY A 306 11.72 5.33 -0.61
CA GLY A 306 11.22 4.16 0.12
C GLY A 306 10.83 3.03 -0.82
N GLU A 307 10.38 1.91 -0.26
CA GLU A 307 9.80 0.82 -1.06
C GLU A 307 8.41 1.20 -1.60
N CYS A 308 8.03 0.57 -2.70
CA CYS A 308 6.73 0.73 -3.34
C CYS A 308 6.14 -0.60 -3.77
N TYR A 309 4.84 -0.62 -3.98
CA TYR A 309 4.13 -1.71 -4.62
C TYR A 309 3.71 -1.25 -6.02
N MET A 310 4.10 -1.96 -7.08
CA MET A 310 3.67 -1.66 -8.45
C MET A 310 3.08 -2.93 -9.06
N HIS A 311 1.82 -2.91 -9.46
CA HIS A 311 1.14 -4.11 -9.95
C HIS A 311 1.74 -4.55 -11.29
N GLY A 312 2.24 -5.80 -11.33
CA GLY A 312 3.02 -6.33 -12.45
C GLY A 312 4.54 -6.08 -12.36
N MET A 313 5.09 -5.75 -11.18
CA MET A 313 6.55 -5.62 -10.96
C MET A 313 7.04 -6.34 -9.67
N MET A 314 6.22 -7.20 -9.09
CA MET A 314 6.44 -7.70 -7.72
C MET A 314 6.96 -9.14 -7.67
N ASP A 315 6.97 -9.85 -8.80
CA ASP A 315 7.41 -11.25 -8.97
C ASP A 315 8.46 -11.43 -10.08
N GLY A 316 9.21 -10.37 -10.39
CA GLY A 316 10.34 -10.43 -11.34
C GLY A 316 9.98 -10.08 -12.78
N GLU A 317 8.72 -9.72 -13.06
CA GLU A 317 8.23 -9.33 -14.39
C GLU A 317 8.98 -8.09 -14.94
N ALA A 318 9.49 -7.25 -14.04
CA ALA A 318 10.26 -6.06 -14.37
C ALA A 318 11.74 -6.34 -14.74
N LEU A 319 12.24 -7.57 -14.57
CA LEU A 319 13.60 -7.96 -14.95
C LEU A 319 13.69 -8.19 -16.46
N GLN A 320 14.09 -7.14 -17.19
CA GLN A 320 14.28 -7.21 -18.64
C GLN A 320 15.75 -7.01 -18.99
N SER A 321 16.27 -7.74 -19.98
CA SER A 321 17.68 -7.69 -20.40
C SER A 321 18.17 -6.32 -20.89
N GLN A 322 17.22 -5.42 -21.20
CA GLN A 322 17.47 -4.06 -21.66
C GLN A 322 17.57 -3.03 -20.51
N ASN A 323 17.24 -3.42 -19.28
CA ASN A 323 17.36 -2.53 -18.14
C ASN A 323 18.83 -2.21 -17.90
N LYS A 324 19.14 -0.92 -17.67
CA LYS A 324 20.51 -0.50 -17.35
C LYS A 324 20.83 -0.87 -15.91
N GLU A 325 21.61 -1.92 -15.74
CA GLU A 325 22.17 -2.31 -14.45
C GLU A 325 23.33 -1.38 -14.05
N GLY A 326 23.46 -1.11 -12.75
CA GLY A 326 24.48 -0.20 -12.25
C GLY A 326 24.47 -0.06 -10.74
N TRP A 327 25.50 0.63 -10.25
CA TRP A 327 25.60 1.01 -8.84
C TRP A 327 24.83 2.29 -8.58
N PHE A 328 24.04 2.30 -7.52
CA PHE A 328 23.39 3.48 -6.96
C PHE A 328 24.05 3.84 -5.64
N THR A 329 24.52 5.08 -5.50
CA THR A 329 25.06 5.60 -4.25
C THR A 329 23.97 6.33 -3.48
N LEU A 330 23.44 5.70 -2.43
CA LEU A 330 22.39 6.25 -1.57
C LEU A 330 23.02 7.16 -0.50
N ILE A 331 22.48 8.37 -0.33
CA ILE A 331 22.96 9.36 0.66
C ILE A 331 22.02 9.53 1.86
#